data_AF-F2JQT9-F1
#
_entry.id   AF-F2JQT9-F1
#
_cell.length_a   1.000
_cell.length_b   1.000
_cell.length_c   1.000
_cell.angle_alpha   90.00
_cell.angle_beta   90.00
_cell.angle_gamma   90.00
#
_symmetry.space_group_name_H-M   'P 1'
#
loop_
_entity.id
_entity.type
_entity.pdbx_description
1 polymer ?
#
loop_
_entity_poly.entity_id
_entity_poly.type
_entity_poly.pdbx_seq_one_letter_code
_entity_poly.pdbx_strand_id
1 'polypeptide(L)' 'MELNRSDLRVYVDREKYSEKYPRKLRESIVTVIHQPTGVKVTKRGMSQPKLFDEAVEEIKQLIRK' A
#
# COMPACT_ATOMS: atom_id res chain seq x y z
N MET A 1 -11.70 -7.51 16.20
CA MET A 1 -10.39 -8.03 15.76
C MET A 1 -9.42 -6.87 15.74
N GLU A 2 -8.34 -6.94 16.52
CA GLU A 2 -7.23 -6.00 16.38
C GLU A 2 -6.41 -6.41 15.14
N LEU A 3 -6.11 -5.44 14.28
CA LEU A 3 -5.27 -5.66 13.11
C LEU A 3 -3.80 -5.63 13.55
N ASN A 4 -3.14 -6.78 13.62
CA ASN A 4 -1.72 -6.80 13.94
C ASN A 4 -0.88 -6.45 12.71
N ARG A 5 0.17 -5.66 12.91
CA ARG A 5 1.10 -5.32 11.81
C ARG A 5 1.84 -6.55 11.28
N SER A 6 2.09 -7.55 12.14
CA SER A 6 2.72 -8.81 11.74
C SER A 6 1.91 -9.61 10.74
N ASP A 7 0.59 -9.37 10.67
CA ASP A 7 -0.32 -10.01 9.74
C ASP A 7 -0.37 -9.30 8.38
N LEU A 8 0.34 -8.17 8.22
CA LEU A 8 0.37 -7.38 7.00
C LEU A 8 1.65 -7.64 6.21
N ARG A 9 1.48 -7.98 4.94
CA ARG A 9 2.55 -8.08 3.95
C ARG A 9 2.49 -6.87 3.03
N VAL A 10 3.57 -6.10 2.97
CA VAL A 10 3.64 -4.85 2.19
C VAL A 10 4.60 -5.04 1.03
N TYR A 11 4.12 -4.75 -0.17
CA TYR A 11 4.92 -4.68 -1.38
C TYR A 11 4.90 -3.24 -1.87
N VAL A 12 6.08 -2.72 -2.20
CA VAL A 12 6.24 -1.36 -2.67
C VAL A 12 6.94 -1.41 -4.00
N ASP A 13 6.20 -1.08 -5.05
CA ASP A 13 6.74 -0.88 -6.39
C ASP A 13 6.94 0.61 -6.65
N ARG A 14 7.85 0.94 -7.56
CA ARG A 14 8.17 2.33 -7.93
C ARG A 14 8.06 2.43 -9.44
N GLU A 15 7.02 3.13 -9.90
CA GLU A 15 6.92 3.45 -11.32
C GLU A 15 8.01 4.46 -11.68
N LYS A 16 8.93 4.03 -12.55
CA LYS A 16 9.96 4.88 -13.13
C LYS A 16 9.32 5.73 -14.22
N TYR A 17 8.95 6.96 -13.88
CA TYR A 17 8.62 7.95 -14.90
C TYR A 17 9.90 8.50 -15.53
N SER A 18 10.19 8.02 -16.74
CA SER A 18 11.11 8.59 -17.74
C SER A 18 12.58 8.80 -17.33
N GLU A 19 13.50 8.19 -18.10
CA GLU A 19 14.96 8.38 -17.99
C GLU A 19 15.41 9.86 -18.07
N LYS A 20 14.58 10.76 -18.60
CA LYS A 20 14.91 12.18 -18.77
C LYS A 20 14.85 13.01 -17.50
N TYR A 21 14.14 12.61 -16.44
CA TYR A 21 13.97 13.43 -15.23
C TYR A 21 13.97 12.59 -13.93
N PRO A 22 15.15 12.16 -13.44
CA PRO A 22 15.25 11.22 -12.30
C PRO A 22 14.69 11.72 -10.96
N ARG A 23 14.35 13.01 -10.85
CA ARG A 23 13.86 13.69 -9.64
C ARG A 23 12.38 14.08 -9.68
N LYS A 24 11.72 14.05 -10.84
CA LYS A 24 10.32 14.50 -10.94
C LYS A 24 9.40 13.28 -10.85
N LEU A 25 8.87 13.09 -9.64
CA LEU A 25 7.68 12.28 -9.33
C LEU A 25 7.84 10.79 -9.56
N ARG A 26 8.37 10.10 -8.55
CA ARG A 26 8.27 8.63 -8.45
C ARG A 26 6.89 8.32 -7.87
N GLU A 27 5.91 8.05 -8.73
CA GLU A 27 4.73 7.36 -8.23
C GLU A 27 5.17 6.01 -7.64
N SER A 28 4.66 5.75 -6.45
CA SER A 28 4.85 4.50 -5.76
C SER A 28 3.53 3.75 -5.76
N ILE A 29 3.63 2.46 -6.00
CA ILE A 29 2.52 1.53 -5.86
C ILE A 29 2.75 0.81 -4.55
N VAL A 30 1.83 0.96 -3.61
CA VAL A 30 1.86 0.23 -2.33
C VAL A 30 0.75 -0.80 -2.36
N THR A 31 1.11 -2.07 -2.25
CA THR A 31 0.19 -3.18 -2.10
C THR A 31 0.32 -3.74 -0.70
N VAL A 32 -0.78 -3.73 0.05
CA VAL A 32 -0.87 -4.30 1.41
C VAL A 32 -1.78 -5.52 1.36
N ILE A 33 -1.31 -6.62 1.94
CA ILE A 33 -2.03 -7.89 2.02
C ILE A 33 -2.19 -8.27 3.49
N HIS A 34 -3.41 -8.47 3.94
CA HIS A 34 -3.69 -9.04 5.25
C HIS A 34 -3.71 -10.58 5.14
N GLN A 35 -2.68 -11.23 5.68
CA GLN A 35 -2.50 -12.68 5.53
C GLN A 35 -3.65 -13.53 6.10
N PRO A 36 -4.21 -13.23 7.29
CA PRO A 36 -5.26 -14.06 7.88
C PRO A 36 -6.55 -14.12 7.06
N THR A 37 -6.92 -13.03 6.38
CA THR A 37 -8.17 -12.95 5.58
C THR A 37 -7.93 -13.02 4.08
N GLY A 38 -6.67 -12.94 3.62
CA GLY A 38 -6.30 -12.87 2.21
C GLY A 38 -6.68 -11.55 1.51
N VAL A 39 -7.18 -10.56 2.25
CA VAL A 39 -7.58 -9.25 1.69
C VAL A 39 -6.36 -8.52 1.17
N LYS A 40 -6.42 -8.07 -0.09
CA LYS A 40 -5.36 -7.30 -0.75
C LYS A 40 -5.89 -5.93 -1.16
N VAL A 41 -5.21 -4.88 -0.74
CA VAL A 41 -5.48 -3.49 -1.15
C VAL A 41 -4.25 -2.94 -1.85
N THR A 42 -4.44 -2.23 -2.95
CA THR A 42 -3.35 -1.58 -3.71
C THR A 42 -3.68 -0.12 -3.93
N LYS A 43 -2.74 0.75 -3.58
CA LYS A 43 -2.84 2.21 -3.71
C LYS A 43 -1.66 2.72 -4.53
N ARG A 44 -1.89 3.75 -5.35
CA ARG A 44 -0.86 4.40 -6.15
C ARG A 44 -0.83 5.89 -5.87
N GLY A 45 0.36 6.47 -5.84
CA GLY A 45 0.52 7.91 -5.68
C GLY A 45 1.92 8.28 -5.22
N MET A 46 2.08 9.52 -4.80
CA MET A 46 3.41 10.11 -4.67
C MET A 46 4.01 10.00 -3.26
N SER A 47 3.21 9.61 -2.27
CA SER A 47 3.63 9.52 -0.87
C SER A 47 3.39 8.12 -0.31
N GLN A 48 4.45 7.31 -0.26
CA GLN A 48 4.40 5.94 0.26
C GLN A 48 3.75 5.82 1.66
N PRO A 49 4.06 6.69 2.64
CA PRO A 49 3.43 6.60 3.96
C PRO A 49 1.91 6.78 3.92
N LYS A 50 1.44 7.80 3.17
CA LYS A 50 0.00 8.06 3.03
C LYS A 50 -0.74 6.89 2.37
N LEU A 51 -0.15 6.33 1.31
CA LEU A 51 -0.73 5.18 0.61
C LEU A 51 -0.81 3.94 1.50
N PHE A 52 0.18 3.74 2.38
CA PHE A 52 0.16 2.64 3.34
C PHE A 52 -0.95 2.82 4.38
N ASP A 53 -1.07 4.01 4.98
CA ASP A 53 -2.12 4.28 5.97
C ASP A 53 -3.52 4.10 5.37
N GLU A 54 -3.77 4.65 4.18
CA GLU A 54 -5.03 4.47 3.46
C GLU A 54 -5.33 2.99 3.16
N ALA A 55 -4.33 2.23 2.72
CA ALA A 55 -4.50 0.80 2.44
C ALA A 55 -4.82 0.00 3.70
N VAL A 56 -4.21 0.36 4.84
CA VAL A 56 -4.47 -0.27 6.14
C VAL A 56 -5.86 0.07 6.65
N GLU A 57 -6.32 1.32 6.54
CA GLU A 57 -7.68 1.71 6.91
C GLU A 57 -8.74 0.96 6.09
N GLU A 58 -8.52 0.83 4.79
CA GLU A 58 -9.42 0.08 3.90
C GLU A 58 -9.47 -1.41 4.29
N ILE A 59 -8.32 -2.03 4.57
CA ILE A 59 -8.26 -3.41 5.09
C ILE A 59 -9.05 -3.53 6.40
N LYS A 60 -8.88 -2.60 7.35
CA LYS A 60 -9.62 -2.60 8.62
C LYS A 60 -11.13 -2.56 8.40
N GLN A 61 -11.60 -1.77 7.44
CA GLN A 61 -13.03 -1.71 7.11
C GLN A 61 -13.52 -3.02 6.48
N LEU A 62 -12.71 -3.63 5.61
CA LEU A 62 -13.06 -4.88 4.92
C LEU A 62 -13.13 -6.09 5.86
N ILE A 63 -12.25 -6.18 6.87
CA ILE A 63 -12.25 -7.29 7.84
C ILE A 63 -13.25 -7.12 8.99
N ARG A 64 -13.84 -5.93 9.14
CA ARG A 64 -14.80 -5.63 10.22
C ARG A 64 -16.26 -5.94 9.82
N LYS A 65 -16.50 -6.22 8.54
CA LYS A 65 -17.78 -6.76 8.05
C LYS A 65 -17.88 -8.25 8.35
#